data_AF-A0A2M7PB55-F1
#
_entry.id   AF-A0A2M7PB55-F1
#
_cell.length_a   1.000
_cell.length_b   1.000
_cell.length_c   1.000
_cell.angle_alpha   90.00
_cell.angle_beta   90.00
_cell.angle_gamma   90.00
#
_symmetry.space_group_name_H-M   'P 1'
#
loop_
_entity.id
_entity.type
_entity.pdbx_description
1 polymer ?
#
loop_
_entity_poly.entity_id
_entity_poly.type
_entity_poly.pdbx_seq_one_letter_code
_entity_poly.pdbx_strand_id
1 'polypeptide(L)'
;SEAQAFLDSVENITGPISHTISHQGILAVYEKLDAEGKKVFERIYSHSYKPAFDILLEIYDEVSSCNEIRSVVMAGQRHRRFPMDKIDGTRMWQVGEKVRAARSATPAAINPFTAGMYVATMMAQVDLLMEKGHCLSEVANESVIEAVDSLNPYMHHKGVAFMVDNCSTTARLGSRKWAPRFDYNLSQQALVNYDLGLPADPALIAAFKGNKIHQALATCASFRPPVDIAFMD
;
A
#
# COMPACT_ATOMS: atom_id res chain seq x y z
N SER A 1 -16.98 8.45 12.16
CA SER A 1 -16.96 7.48 13.29
C SER A 1 -15.74 6.58 13.14
N GLU A 2 -15.37 5.79 14.15
CA GLU A 2 -14.24 4.85 14.03
C GLU A 2 -14.47 3.79 12.95
N ALA A 3 -15.69 3.25 12.87
CA ALA A 3 -16.06 2.27 11.84
C ALA A 3 -15.92 2.86 10.43
N GLN A 4 -16.39 4.11 10.23
CA GLN A 4 -16.24 4.80 8.95
C GLN A 4 -14.77 5.04 8.61
N ALA A 5 -13.93 5.42 9.57
CA ALA A 5 -12.50 5.59 9.33
C ALA A 5 -11.81 4.27 8.92
N PHE A 6 -12.22 3.12 9.49
CA PHE A 6 -11.73 1.81 9.07
C PHE A 6 -12.23 1.44 7.66
N LEU A 7 -13.48 1.74 7.33
CA LEU A 7 -14.07 1.54 6.01
C LEU A 7 -13.36 2.38 4.94
N ASP A 8 -13.10 3.66 5.23
CA ASP A 8 -12.46 4.60 4.32
C ASP A 8 -10.96 4.34 4.14
N SER A 9 -10.34 3.56 5.04
CA SER A 9 -8.92 3.19 4.96
C SER A 9 -8.75 1.74 4.54
N VAL A 10 -8.78 0.81 5.49
CA VAL A 10 -8.45 -0.61 5.29
C VAL A 10 -9.37 -1.25 4.26
N GLU A 11 -10.70 -1.19 4.46
CA GLU A 11 -11.63 -1.84 3.53
C GLU A 11 -11.61 -1.16 2.15
N ASN A 12 -11.31 0.14 2.07
CA ASN A 12 -11.18 0.84 0.80
C ASN A 12 -9.95 0.37 0.01
N ILE A 13 -8.79 0.30 0.67
CA ILE A 13 -7.53 -0.18 0.08
C ILE A 13 -7.68 -1.63 -0.37
N THR A 14 -8.11 -2.51 0.53
CA THR A 14 -8.10 -3.96 0.27
C THR A 14 -9.34 -4.43 -0.50
N GLY A 15 -10.35 -3.57 -0.68
CA GLY A 15 -11.55 -3.83 -1.46
C GLY A 15 -11.53 -3.10 -2.81
N PRO A 16 -12.29 -2.01 -2.99
CA PRO A 16 -12.53 -1.38 -4.29
C PRO A 16 -11.27 -0.85 -4.97
N ILE A 17 -10.26 -0.37 -4.22
CA ILE A 17 -8.99 0.08 -4.78
C ILE A 17 -8.22 -1.13 -5.33
N SER A 18 -7.93 -2.14 -4.50
CA SER A 18 -7.22 -3.35 -4.94
C SER A 18 -7.92 -4.04 -6.10
N HIS A 19 -9.23 -4.21 -6.03
CA HIS A 19 -10.02 -4.80 -7.11
C HIS A 19 -9.89 -4.00 -8.42
N THR A 20 -9.95 -2.67 -8.35
CA THR A 20 -9.78 -1.82 -9.55
C THR A 20 -8.37 -1.92 -10.11
N ILE A 21 -7.33 -1.88 -9.28
CA ILE A 21 -5.94 -2.01 -9.72
C ILE A 21 -5.69 -3.38 -10.35
N SER A 22 -6.19 -4.43 -9.72
CA SER A 22 -6.05 -5.81 -10.18
C SER A 22 -6.62 -5.98 -11.60
N HIS A 23 -7.83 -5.51 -11.84
CA HIS A 23 -8.57 -5.77 -13.08
C HIS A 23 -8.40 -4.71 -14.17
N GLN A 24 -8.07 -3.48 -13.80
CA GLN A 24 -8.12 -2.31 -14.70
C GLN A 24 -6.86 -1.44 -14.62
N GLY A 25 -5.93 -1.76 -13.72
CA GLY A 25 -4.69 -1.02 -13.53
C GLY A 25 -4.82 0.19 -12.59
N ILE A 26 -3.67 0.77 -12.25
CA ILE A 26 -3.56 1.86 -11.27
C ILE A 26 -4.29 3.11 -11.75
N LEU A 27 -4.13 3.48 -13.02
CA LEU A 27 -4.74 4.69 -13.59
C LEU A 27 -6.27 4.68 -13.50
N ALA A 28 -6.90 3.50 -13.61
CA ALA A 28 -8.36 3.36 -13.52
C ALA A 28 -8.92 3.78 -12.16
N VAL A 29 -8.14 3.69 -11.07
CA VAL A 29 -8.54 4.20 -9.74
C VAL A 29 -8.81 5.70 -9.81
N TYR A 30 -7.90 6.46 -10.45
CA TYR A 30 -8.04 7.90 -10.63
C TYR A 30 -9.16 8.25 -11.62
N GLU A 31 -9.27 7.51 -12.73
CA GLU A 31 -10.24 7.80 -13.79
C GLU A 31 -11.69 7.65 -13.33
N LYS A 32 -11.96 6.69 -12.43
CA LYS A 32 -13.28 6.44 -11.83
C LYS A 32 -13.74 7.49 -10.83
N LEU A 33 -12.85 8.37 -10.38
CA LEU A 33 -13.22 9.48 -9.49
C LEU A 33 -13.95 10.57 -10.26
N ASP A 34 -14.89 11.23 -9.59
CA ASP A 34 -15.53 12.44 -10.09
C ASP A 34 -14.57 13.65 -10.05
N ALA A 35 -15.03 14.81 -10.52
CA ALA A 35 -14.19 16.00 -10.63
C ALA A 35 -13.63 16.48 -9.27
N GLU A 36 -14.41 16.40 -8.20
CA GLU A 36 -13.96 16.80 -6.86
C GLU A 36 -13.04 15.75 -6.25
N GLY A 37 -13.35 14.47 -6.40
CA GLY A 37 -12.51 13.35 -5.99
C GLY A 37 -11.14 13.38 -6.67
N LYS A 38 -11.07 13.74 -7.96
CA LYS A 38 -9.80 13.92 -8.67
C LYS A 38 -8.95 15.02 -8.05
N LYS A 39 -9.54 16.16 -7.63
CA LYS A 39 -8.80 17.24 -6.95
C LYS A 39 -8.25 16.77 -5.59
N VAL A 40 -9.05 16.02 -4.83
CA VAL A 40 -8.64 15.45 -3.54
C VAL A 40 -7.48 14.47 -3.74
N PHE A 41 -7.63 13.54 -4.69
CA PHE A 41 -6.60 12.57 -5.06
C PHE A 41 -5.30 13.26 -5.45
N GLU A 42 -5.35 14.22 -6.38
CA GLU A 42 -4.15 14.90 -6.89
C GLU A 42 -3.40 15.62 -5.78
N ARG A 43 -4.12 16.29 -4.87
CA ARG A 43 -3.50 17.03 -3.78
C ARG A 43 -2.80 16.11 -2.78
N ILE A 44 -3.49 15.08 -2.30
CA ILE A 44 -2.87 14.17 -1.32
C ILE A 44 -1.80 13.28 -1.97
N TYR A 45 -1.98 12.85 -3.22
CA TYR A 45 -0.97 12.13 -3.97
C TYR A 45 0.34 12.92 -4.03
N SER A 46 0.23 14.22 -4.38
CA SER A 46 1.39 15.10 -4.50
C SER A 46 2.16 15.24 -3.19
N HIS A 47 1.45 15.33 -2.07
CA HIS A 47 2.05 15.51 -0.74
C HIS A 47 2.54 14.20 -0.12
N SER A 48 1.99 13.05 -0.52
CA SER A 48 2.43 11.74 -0.04
C SER A 48 3.60 11.14 -0.81
N TYR A 49 3.78 11.49 -2.09
CA TYR A 49 4.80 10.85 -2.95
C TYR A 49 6.22 10.97 -2.40
N LYS A 50 6.71 12.20 -2.12
CA LYS A 50 8.09 12.39 -1.65
C LYS A 50 8.34 11.81 -0.26
N PRO A 51 7.47 12.01 0.75
CA PRO A 51 7.67 11.37 2.06
C PRO A 51 7.65 9.84 1.99
N ALA A 52 6.84 9.24 1.11
CA ALA A 52 6.88 7.80 0.88
C ALA A 52 8.19 7.37 0.18
N PHE A 53 8.59 8.08 -0.87
CA PHE A 53 9.82 7.81 -1.62
C PHE A 53 11.07 7.88 -0.72
N ASP A 54 11.13 8.85 0.18
CA ASP A 54 12.21 9.02 1.17
C ASP A 54 12.42 7.75 2.01
N ILE A 55 11.34 7.23 2.62
CA ILE A 55 11.41 5.99 3.42
C ILE A 55 11.73 4.78 2.53
N LEU A 56 11.17 4.69 1.32
CA LEU A 56 11.46 3.60 0.39
C LEU A 56 12.93 3.59 -0.05
N LEU A 57 13.50 4.76 -0.32
CA LEU A 57 14.90 4.91 -0.69
C LEU A 57 15.82 4.50 0.47
N GLU A 58 15.51 4.93 1.70
CA GLU A 58 16.23 4.48 2.90
C GLU A 58 16.19 2.95 3.03
N ILE A 59 15.01 2.33 2.87
CA ILE A 59 14.86 0.87 2.90
C ILE A 59 15.73 0.21 1.83
N TYR A 60 15.69 0.71 0.59
CA TYR A 60 16.44 0.15 -0.52
C TYR A 60 17.95 0.21 -0.27
N ASP A 61 18.45 1.35 0.20
CA ASP A 61 19.88 1.53 0.48
C ASP A 61 20.31 0.65 1.67
N GLU A 62 19.48 0.48 2.70
CA GLU A 62 19.72 -0.44 3.82
C GLU A 62 19.72 -1.92 3.39
N VAL A 63 18.86 -2.30 2.45
CA VAL A 63 18.82 -3.67 1.91
C VAL A 63 20.01 -3.94 1.00
N SER A 64 20.27 -3.06 0.02
CA SER A 64 21.35 -3.22 -0.96
C SER A 64 22.75 -3.16 -0.33
N SER A 65 22.92 -2.40 0.75
CA SER A 65 24.15 -2.39 1.57
C SER A 65 24.30 -3.60 2.51
N CYS A 66 23.32 -4.51 2.54
CA CYS A 66 23.22 -5.66 3.43
C CYS A 66 23.04 -5.33 4.93
N ASN A 67 22.83 -4.06 5.30
CA ASN A 67 22.52 -3.66 6.68
C ASN A 67 21.22 -4.31 7.17
N GLU A 68 20.18 -4.28 6.34
CA GLU A 68 18.87 -4.86 6.70
C GLU A 68 18.96 -6.39 6.86
N ILE A 69 19.71 -7.06 5.98
CA ILE A 69 19.97 -8.50 6.06
C ILE A 69 20.67 -8.83 7.38
N ARG A 70 21.71 -8.07 7.74
CA ARG A 70 22.43 -8.25 9.00
C ARG A 70 21.50 -8.04 10.21
N SER A 71 20.65 -7.02 10.16
CA SER A 71 19.66 -6.73 11.21
C SER A 71 18.70 -7.90 11.43
N VAL A 72 18.18 -8.50 10.35
CA VAL A 72 17.27 -9.67 10.42
C VAL A 72 17.96 -10.88 11.05
N VAL A 73 19.21 -11.18 10.67
CA VAL A 73 19.98 -12.28 11.28
C VAL A 73 20.11 -12.08 12.80
N MET A 74 20.46 -10.88 13.23
CA MET A 74 20.59 -10.57 14.66
C MET A 74 19.22 -10.60 15.39
N ALA A 75 18.14 -10.19 14.73
CA ALA A 75 16.79 -10.31 15.28
C ALA A 75 16.38 -11.77 15.51
N GLY A 76 16.67 -12.66 14.55
CA GLY A 76 16.43 -14.10 14.70
C GLY A 76 17.11 -14.70 15.93
N GLN A 77 18.32 -14.24 16.28
CA GLN A 77 19.01 -14.66 17.51
C GLN A 77 18.30 -14.14 18.76
N ARG A 78 17.81 -12.89 18.75
CA ARG A 78 17.06 -12.29 19.87
C ARG A 78 15.70 -12.95 20.09
N HIS A 79 15.06 -13.49 19.04
CA HIS A 79 13.72 -14.10 19.15
C HIS A 79 13.64 -15.35 20.02
N ARG A 80 14.78 -15.97 20.35
CA ARG A 80 14.83 -17.02 21.39
C ARG A 80 14.41 -16.50 22.77
N ARG A 81 14.59 -15.20 23.01
CA ARG A 81 14.23 -14.51 24.25
C ARG A 81 13.03 -13.57 24.08
N PHE A 82 12.91 -12.94 22.92
CA PHE A 82 11.89 -11.92 22.62
C PHE A 82 11.17 -12.26 21.31
N PRO A 83 10.20 -13.20 21.33
CA PRO A 83 9.42 -13.54 20.14
C PRO A 83 8.61 -12.33 19.65
N MET A 84 8.23 -12.32 18.37
CA MET A 84 7.34 -11.29 17.82
C MET A 84 5.92 -11.48 18.33
N ASP A 85 5.37 -10.46 18.98
CA ASP A 85 3.98 -10.40 19.42
C ASP A 85 3.01 -9.93 18.31
N LYS A 86 1.72 -9.96 18.65
CA LYS A 86 0.61 -9.53 17.79
C LYS A 86 0.67 -8.03 17.49
N ILE A 87 0.23 -7.66 16.29
CA ILE A 87 0.16 -6.27 15.81
C ILE A 87 -1.26 -5.74 15.63
N ASP A 88 -2.28 -6.58 15.86
CA ASP A 88 -3.70 -6.32 15.65
C ASP A 88 -4.52 -6.15 16.95
N GLY A 89 -3.84 -6.05 18.10
CA GLY A 89 -4.51 -5.81 19.38
C GLY A 89 -4.88 -4.34 19.65
N THR A 90 -4.49 -3.41 18.77
CA THR A 90 -4.69 -1.96 18.99
C THR A 90 -6.05 -1.46 18.48
N ARG A 91 -6.40 -0.23 18.86
CA ARG A 91 -7.72 0.40 18.67
C ARG A 91 -8.36 0.16 17.30
N MET A 92 -7.66 0.47 16.20
CA MET A 92 -8.26 0.38 14.87
C MET A 92 -8.57 -1.06 14.45
N TRP A 93 -7.78 -2.03 14.91
CA TRP A 93 -7.95 -3.43 14.54
C TRP A 93 -9.12 -4.08 15.29
N GLN A 94 -9.33 -3.69 16.54
CA GLN A 94 -10.52 -4.04 17.32
C GLN A 94 -11.81 -3.46 16.72
N VAL A 95 -11.74 -2.27 16.11
CA VAL A 95 -12.84 -1.72 15.30
C VAL A 95 -13.03 -2.54 14.03
N GLY A 96 -11.94 -2.92 13.36
CA GLY A 96 -11.95 -3.74 12.14
C GLY A 96 -12.64 -5.08 12.30
N GLU A 97 -12.49 -5.76 13.45
CA GLU A 97 -13.22 -6.99 13.76
C GLU A 97 -14.74 -6.80 13.68
N LYS A 98 -15.25 -5.71 14.29
CA LYS A 98 -16.67 -5.37 14.28
C LYS A 98 -17.16 -4.98 12.89
N VAL A 99 -16.35 -4.22 12.14
CA VAL A 99 -16.65 -3.84 10.76
C VAL A 99 -16.78 -5.08 9.86
N ARG A 100 -15.82 -6.00 9.94
CA ARG A 100 -15.85 -7.25 9.14
C ARG A 100 -17.03 -8.14 9.51
N ALA A 101 -17.37 -8.26 10.79
CA ALA A 101 -18.54 -9.03 11.24
C ALA A 101 -19.88 -8.48 10.72
N ALA A 102 -19.95 -7.16 10.44
CA ALA A 102 -21.14 -6.49 9.93
C ALA A 102 -21.07 -6.21 8.41
N ARG A 103 -20.07 -6.76 7.70
CA ARG A 103 -19.78 -6.42 6.31
C ARG A 103 -20.88 -6.88 5.36
N SER A 104 -21.30 -5.99 4.46
CA SER A 104 -22.20 -6.32 3.35
C SER A 104 -21.41 -6.68 2.09
N ALA A 105 -22.05 -7.38 1.16
CA ALA A 105 -21.43 -7.79 -0.10
C ALA A 105 -21.28 -6.66 -1.14
N THR A 106 -21.83 -5.47 -0.87
CA THR A 106 -21.78 -4.36 -1.83
C THR A 106 -20.44 -3.63 -1.73
N PRO A 107 -19.66 -3.53 -2.81
CA PRO A 107 -18.38 -2.82 -2.79
C PRO A 107 -18.59 -1.33 -2.48
N ALA A 108 -17.79 -0.79 -1.55
CA ALA A 108 -17.78 0.63 -1.27
C ALA A 108 -17.26 1.45 -2.47
N ALA A 109 -17.65 2.71 -2.57
CA ALA A 109 -17.02 3.65 -3.50
C ALA A 109 -15.54 3.88 -3.13
N ILE A 110 -14.71 4.20 -4.13
CA ILE A 110 -13.30 4.55 -3.88
C ILE A 110 -13.24 5.87 -3.11
N ASN A 111 -12.54 5.87 -1.98
CA ASN A 111 -12.26 7.08 -1.22
C ASN A 111 -11.08 7.81 -1.88
N PRO A 112 -11.27 9.04 -2.42
CA PRO A 112 -10.23 9.71 -3.21
C PRO A 112 -8.99 10.07 -2.39
N PHE A 113 -9.14 10.36 -1.10
CA PHE A 113 -8.04 10.72 -0.22
C PHE A 113 -7.14 9.50 0.05
N THR A 114 -7.75 8.40 0.49
CA THR A 114 -7.07 7.13 0.72
C THR A 114 -6.42 6.60 -0.56
N ALA A 115 -7.13 6.67 -1.68
CA ALA A 115 -6.61 6.27 -2.98
C ALA A 115 -5.37 7.08 -3.37
N GLY A 116 -5.39 8.41 -3.19
CA GLY A 116 -4.24 9.26 -3.50
C GLY A 116 -3.01 8.92 -2.67
N MET A 117 -3.16 8.69 -1.36
CA MET A 117 -2.05 8.28 -0.49
C MET A 117 -1.48 6.92 -0.87
N TYR A 118 -2.35 5.93 -1.08
CA TYR A 118 -1.94 4.56 -1.39
C TYR A 118 -1.24 4.49 -2.76
N VAL A 119 -1.84 5.11 -3.78
CA VAL A 119 -1.27 5.16 -5.13
C VAL A 119 0.01 5.98 -5.18
N ALA A 120 0.16 7.05 -4.38
CA ALA A 120 1.43 7.77 -4.27
C ALA A 120 2.56 6.90 -3.74
N THR A 121 2.29 6.12 -2.70
CA THR A 121 3.28 5.20 -2.12
C THR A 121 3.65 4.09 -3.11
N MET A 122 2.65 3.52 -3.79
CA MET A 122 2.84 2.51 -4.83
C MET A 122 3.71 3.04 -5.99
N MET A 123 3.40 4.24 -6.48
CA MET A 123 4.14 4.85 -7.59
C MET A 123 5.56 5.26 -7.18
N ALA A 124 5.75 5.72 -5.94
CA ALA A 124 7.09 6.00 -5.42
C ALA A 124 7.97 4.74 -5.41
N GLN A 125 7.42 3.59 -5.02
CA GLN A 125 8.14 2.31 -5.07
C GLN A 125 8.45 1.88 -6.50
N VAL A 126 7.47 2.01 -7.41
CA VAL A 126 7.65 1.73 -8.85
C VAL A 126 8.79 2.55 -9.43
N ASP A 127 8.77 3.86 -9.19
CA ASP A 127 9.76 4.78 -9.74
C ASP A 127 11.15 4.51 -9.15
N LEU A 128 11.24 4.26 -7.84
CA LEU A 128 12.50 3.89 -7.19
C LEU A 128 13.11 2.62 -7.79
N LEU A 129 12.35 1.54 -7.93
CA LEU A 129 12.88 0.29 -8.47
C LEU A 129 13.28 0.44 -9.94
N MET A 130 12.51 1.22 -10.73
CA MET A 130 12.89 1.55 -12.10
C MET A 130 14.17 2.39 -12.16
N GLU A 131 14.33 3.37 -11.26
CA GLU A 131 15.55 4.19 -11.13
C GLU A 131 16.78 3.33 -10.80
N LYS A 132 16.61 2.34 -9.91
CA LYS A 132 17.66 1.40 -9.52
C LYS A 132 17.92 0.28 -10.56
N GLY A 133 17.23 0.31 -11.70
CA GLY A 133 17.51 -0.55 -12.85
C GLY A 133 16.82 -1.92 -12.83
N HIS A 134 15.81 -2.13 -11.98
CA HIS A 134 15.02 -3.35 -11.96
C HIS A 134 14.19 -3.51 -13.24
N CYS A 135 13.94 -4.75 -13.67
CA CYS A 135 13.17 -5.01 -14.88
C CYS A 135 11.66 -4.79 -14.63
N LEU A 136 10.92 -4.37 -15.66
CA LEU A 136 9.51 -3.98 -15.49
C LEU A 136 8.60 -5.09 -14.96
N SER A 137 8.89 -6.35 -15.29
CA SER A 137 8.12 -7.48 -14.75
C SER A 137 8.32 -7.64 -13.25
N GLU A 138 9.55 -7.41 -12.74
CA GLU A 138 9.82 -7.45 -11.30
C GLU A 138 9.16 -6.27 -10.60
N VAL A 139 9.31 -5.05 -11.15
CA VAL A 139 8.66 -3.85 -10.60
C VAL A 139 7.14 -4.01 -10.53
N ALA A 140 6.52 -4.51 -11.60
CA ALA A 140 5.07 -4.74 -11.66
C ALA A 140 4.62 -5.82 -10.67
N ASN A 141 5.34 -6.94 -10.56
CA ASN A 141 4.97 -8.01 -9.65
C ASN A 141 5.09 -7.57 -8.19
N GLU A 142 6.26 -7.05 -7.80
CA GLU A 142 6.59 -6.70 -6.41
C GLU A 142 5.79 -5.50 -5.91
N SER A 143 5.59 -4.48 -6.75
CA SER A 143 5.02 -3.20 -6.28
C SER A 143 3.51 -3.10 -6.48
N VAL A 144 2.91 -4.00 -7.26
CA VAL A 144 1.50 -3.88 -7.66
C VAL A 144 0.77 -5.20 -7.56
N ILE A 145 1.17 -6.22 -8.34
CA ILE A 145 0.40 -7.46 -8.51
C ILE A 145 0.33 -8.23 -7.19
N GLU A 146 1.46 -8.44 -6.53
CA GLU A 146 1.49 -9.18 -5.26
C GLU A 146 0.65 -8.48 -4.19
N ALA A 147 0.70 -7.15 -4.13
CA ALA A 147 -0.12 -6.39 -3.20
C ALA A 147 -1.62 -6.63 -3.45
N VAL A 148 -2.10 -6.49 -4.68
CA VAL A 148 -3.55 -6.46 -4.95
C VAL A 148 -4.17 -7.84 -5.20
N ASP A 149 -3.40 -8.81 -5.68
CA ASP A 149 -3.89 -10.16 -5.99
C ASP A 149 -3.55 -11.19 -4.92
N SER A 150 -2.53 -10.93 -4.09
CA SER A 150 -2.10 -11.85 -3.04
C SER A 150 -2.33 -11.28 -1.65
N LEU A 151 -1.63 -10.22 -1.26
CA LEU A 151 -1.51 -9.80 0.15
C LEU A 151 -2.75 -9.05 0.67
N ASN A 152 -3.25 -8.07 -0.08
CA ASN A 152 -4.43 -7.29 0.32
C ASN A 152 -5.68 -8.17 0.54
N PRO A 153 -5.94 -9.23 -0.27
CA PRO A 153 -6.98 -10.21 0.04
C PRO A 153 -6.87 -10.85 1.44
N TYR A 154 -5.66 -11.20 1.91
CA TYR A 154 -5.47 -11.70 3.29
C TYR A 154 -5.89 -10.63 4.31
N MET A 155 -5.46 -9.38 4.11
CA MET A 155 -5.81 -8.28 5.01
C MET A 155 -7.31 -8.00 5.02
N HIS A 156 -7.98 -8.05 3.87
CA HIS A 156 -9.42 -7.87 3.76
C HIS A 156 -10.19 -8.98 4.48
N HIS A 157 -9.69 -10.21 4.43
CA HIS A 157 -10.34 -11.36 5.04
C HIS A 157 -10.28 -11.30 6.58
N LYS A 158 -9.09 -11.12 7.17
CA LYS A 158 -8.89 -11.24 8.63
C LYS A 158 -8.02 -10.15 9.28
N GLY A 159 -7.73 -9.05 8.59
CA GLY A 159 -6.98 -7.91 9.12
C GLY A 159 -5.46 -8.03 8.95
N VAL A 160 -4.71 -7.00 9.40
CA VAL A 160 -3.28 -6.86 9.10
C VAL A 160 -2.42 -8.01 9.60
N ALA A 161 -2.69 -8.54 10.80
CA ALA A 161 -1.90 -9.64 11.34
C ALA A 161 -2.06 -10.89 10.46
N PHE A 162 -3.25 -11.13 9.91
CA PHE A 162 -3.47 -12.25 8.99
C PHE A 162 -2.67 -12.10 7.69
N MET A 163 -2.48 -10.89 7.18
CA MET A 163 -1.59 -10.67 6.03
C MET A 163 -0.11 -10.82 6.45
N VAL A 164 0.32 -10.05 7.45
CA VAL A 164 1.74 -9.92 7.81
C VAL A 164 2.27 -11.22 8.40
N ASP A 165 1.57 -11.86 9.34
CA ASP A 165 2.09 -13.01 10.07
C ASP A 165 1.98 -14.34 9.31
N ASN A 166 1.30 -14.35 8.15
CA ASN A 166 1.39 -15.45 7.17
C ASN A 166 2.58 -15.29 6.19
N CYS A 167 3.29 -14.17 6.23
CA CYS A 167 4.53 -14.00 5.47
C CYS A 167 5.74 -14.57 6.21
N SER A 168 6.91 -14.58 5.54
CA SER A 168 8.16 -15.06 6.11
C SER A 168 8.61 -14.26 7.35
N THR A 169 9.51 -14.82 8.16
CA THR A 169 10.07 -14.11 9.32
C THR A 169 10.74 -12.79 8.94
N THR A 170 11.42 -12.76 7.79
CA THR A 170 12.04 -11.54 7.24
C THR A 170 10.99 -10.47 6.95
N ALA A 171 9.91 -10.83 6.27
CA ALA A 171 8.83 -9.89 5.94
C ALA A 171 8.10 -9.38 7.19
N ARG A 172 7.84 -10.27 8.16
CA ARG A 172 7.23 -9.92 9.45
C ARG A 172 8.06 -8.92 10.24
N LEU A 173 9.38 -9.08 10.23
CA LEU A 173 10.32 -8.15 10.85
C LEU A 173 10.40 -6.82 10.12
N GLY A 174 10.50 -6.86 8.78
CA GLY A 174 10.51 -5.67 7.95
C GLY A 174 9.26 -4.82 8.16
N SER A 175 8.07 -5.44 8.10
CA SER A 175 6.80 -4.74 8.36
C SER A 175 6.78 -4.06 9.73
N ARG A 176 7.18 -4.76 10.80
CA ARG A 176 7.22 -4.21 12.16
C ARG A 176 8.27 -3.10 12.34
N LYS A 177 9.40 -3.15 11.61
CA LYS A 177 10.45 -2.13 11.65
C LYS A 177 10.04 -0.87 10.87
N TRP A 178 9.47 -1.05 9.68
CA TRP A 178 9.31 0.04 8.70
C TRP A 178 7.91 0.66 8.67
N ALA A 179 6.84 -0.07 9.01
CA ALA A 179 5.49 0.50 9.05
C ALA A 179 5.38 1.78 9.91
N PRO A 180 5.98 1.84 11.12
CA PRO A 180 5.98 3.08 11.91
C PRO A 180 6.69 4.26 11.24
N ARG A 181 7.68 3.99 10.38
CA ARG A 181 8.43 5.03 9.66
C ARG A 181 7.55 5.69 8.60
N PHE A 182 6.76 4.91 7.85
CA PHE A 182 5.77 5.44 6.91
C PHE A 182 4.68 6.24 7.61
N ASP A 183 4.11 5.72 8.70
CA ASP A 183 3.10 6.41 9.51
C ASP A 183 3.59 7.80 9.93
N TYR A 184 4.76 7.85 10.58
CA TYR A 184 5.33 9.11 11.05
C TYR A 184 5.68 10.06 9.91
N ASN A 185 6.30 9.59 8.83
CA ASN A 185 6.74 10.49 7.75
C ASN A 185 5.55 11.09 6.99
N LEU A 186 4.53 10.27 6.71
CA LEU A 186 3.29 10.75 6.09
C LEU A 186 2.53 11.71 7.02
N SER A 187 2.45 11.40 8.32
CA SER A 187 1.77 12.26 9.29
C SER A 187 2.46 13.60 9.47
N GLN A 188 3.79 13.62 9.57
CA GLN A 188 4.57 14.84 9.82
C GLN A 188 4.69 15.74 8.60
N GLN A 189 4.67 15.17 7.39
CA GLN A 189 4.90 15.94 6.17
C GLN A 189 3.67 16.00 5.27
N ALA A 190 3.15 14.84 4.83
CA ALA A 190 2.09 14.79 3.84
C ALA A 190 0.77 15.36 4.37
N LEU A 191 0.36 14.93 5.57
CA LEU A 191 -0.88 15.40 6.20
C LEU A 191 -0.77 16.88 6.60
N VAL A 192 0.37 17.31 7.14
CA VAL A 192 0.62 18.73 7.44
C VAL A 192 0.51 19.60 6.20
N ASN A 193 1.15 19.22 5.09
CA ASN A 193 1.07 19.97 3.83
C ASN A 193 -0.35 20.00 3.24
N TYR A 194 -1.09 18.89 3.38
CA TYR A 194 -2.49 18.84 2.96
C TYR A 194 -3.39 19.76 3.80
N ASP A 195 -3.21 19.79 5.12
CA ASP A 195 -3.96 20.63 6.06
C ASP A 195 -3.65 22.11 5.90
N LEU A 196 -2.41 22.46 5.52
CA LEU A 196 -2.01 23.80 5.11
C LEU A 196 -2.66 24.25 3.79
N GLY A 197 -3.37 23.36 3.09
CA GLY A 197 -4.04 23.66 1.84
C GLY A 197 -3.09 23.88 0.67
N LEU A 198 -1.87 23.34 0.73
CA LEU A 198 -0.90 23.48 -0.36
C LEU A 198 -1.42 22.81 -1.64
N PRO A 199 -1.24 23.43 -2.82
CA PRO A 199 -1.76 22.91 -4.08
C PRO A 199 -1.09 21.58 -4.46
N ALA A 200 -1.76 20.83 -5.34
CA ALA A 200 -1.16 19.66 -6.00
C ALA A 200 0.01 20.07 -6.91
N ASP A 201 0.96 19.16 -7.11
CA ASP A 201 2.06 19.35 -8.06
C ASP A 201 1.64 18.83 -9.45
N PRO A 202 1.38 19.71 -10.43
CA PRO A 202 0.89 19.30 -11.74
C PRO A 202 1.91 18.46 -12.52
N ALA A 203 3.22 18.65 -12.29
CA ALA A 203 4.25 17.87 -12.97
C ALA A 203 4.26 16.42 -12.45
N LEU A 204 4.09 16.25 -11.14
CA LEU A 204 4.02 14.95 -10.52
C LEU A 204 2.75 14.18 -10.95
N ILE A 205 1.62 14.87 -11.08
CA ILE A 205 0.38 14.28 -11.61
C ILE A 205 0.52 13.90 -13.10
N ALA A 206 1.19 14.73 -13.90
CA ALA A 206 1.47 14.40 -15.30
C ALA A 206 2.39 13.16 -15.41
N ALA A 207 3.43 13.09 -14.57
CA ALA A 207 4.33 11.94 -14.50
C ALA A 207 3.58 10.65 -14.09
N PHE A 208 2.70 10.74 -13.10
CA PHE A 208 1.80 9.64 -12.70
C PHE A 208 0.98 9.13 -13.89
N LYS A 209 0.27 10.03 -14.59
CA LYS A 209 -0.62 9.66 -15.70
C LYS A 209 0.15 9.07 -16.90
N GLY A 210 1.35 9.59 -17.15
CA GLY A 210 2.21 9.15 -18.26
C GLY A 210 3.16 7.99 -17.94
N ASN A 211 3.11 7.41 -16.74
CA ASN A 211 4.08 6.40 -16.34
C ASN A 211 3.93 5.10 -17.14
N LYS A 212 5.05 4.57 -17.66
CA LYS A 212 5.09 3.33 -18.45
C LYS A 212 4.61 2.08 -17.69
N ILE A 213 4.57 2.12 -16.36
CA ILE A 213 4.09 1.00 -15.54
C ILE A 213 2.65 0.61 -15.89
N HIS A 214 1.79 1.57 -16.30
CA HIS A 214 0.40 1.29 -16.66
C HIS A 214 0.30 0.32 -17.84
N GLN A 215 1.14 0.53 -18.87
CA GLN A 215 1.21 -0.38 -20.02
C GLN A 215 1.83 -1.74 -19.65
N ALA A 216 2.86 -1.73 -18.80
CA ALA A 216 3.49 -2.95 -18.33
C ALA A 216 2.49 -3.82 -17.54
N LEU A 217 1.67 -3.22 -16.67
CA LEU A 217 0.62 -3.91 -15.92
C LEU A 217 -0.47 -4.48 -16.83
N ALA A 218 -0.91 -3.72 -17.85
CA ALA A 218 -1.86 -4.23 -18.83
C ALA A 218 -1.32 -5.46 -19.57
N THR A 219 -0.01 -5.49 -19.85
CA THR A 219 0.65 -6.65 -20.44
C THR A 219 0.78 -7.80 -19.44
N CYS A 220 1.17 -7.54 -18.18
CA CYS A 220 1.27 -8.57 -17.16
C CYS A 220 -0.09 -9.21 -16.83
N ALA A 221 -1.17 -8.43 -16.90
CA ALA A 221 -2.53 -8.91 -16.67
C ALA A 221 -2.95 -10.03 -17.63
N SER A 222 -2.42 -10.07 -18.86
CA SER A 222 -2.73 -11.16 -19.81
C SER A 222 -2.11 -12.52 -19.43
N PHE A 223 -1.20 -12.54 -18.45
CA PHE A 223 -0.56 -13.76 -17.94
C PHE A 223 -1.10 -14.20 -16.57
N ARG A 224 -2.02 -13.44 -15.98
CA ARG A 224 -2.58 -13.78 -14.67
C ARG A 224 -3.53 -14.97 -14.75
N PRO A 225 -3.60 -15.83 -13.72
CA PRO A 225 -4.64 -16.82 -13.60
C PRO A 225 -6.03 -16.18 -13.73
N PRO A 226 -7.01 -16.85 -14.36
CA PRO A 226 -8.36 -16.30 -14.57
C PRO A 226 -9.23 -16.35 -13.30
N VAL A 227 -8.65 -16.68 -12.14
CA VAL A 227 -9.36 -16.89 -10.87
C VAL A 227 -8.71 -16.06 -9.78
N ASP A 228 -9.53 -15.30 -9.06
CA ASP A 228 -9.10 -14.57 -7.88
C ASP A 228 -8.86 -15.51 -6.71
N ILE A 229 -7.97 -15.11 -5.78
CA ILE A 229 -7.78 -15.85 -4.55
C ILE A 229 -9.06 -15.83 -3.70
N ALA A 230 -9.46 -17.00 -3.22
CA ALA A 230 -10.62 -17.17 -2.36
C ALA A 230 -10.19 -17.82 -1.04
N PHE A 231 -10.63 -17.25 0.07
CA PHE A 231 -10.45 -17.85 1.40
C PHE A 231 -11.73 -18.58 1.78
N MET A 232 -11.58 -19.77 2.35
CA MET A 232 -12.66 -20.46 3.04
C MET A 232 -12.64 -20.05 4.51
N ASP A 233 -13.81 -19.81 5.10
CA ASP A 233 -13.97 -19.42 6.50
C ASP A 233 -13.56 -20.52 7.49
#